data_AF-A0A7L2J3D9-F1
#
_entry.id   AF-A0A7L2J3D9-F1
#
_cell.length_a   1.000
_cell.length_b   1.000
_cell.length_c   1.000
_cell.angle_alpha   90.00
_cell.angle_beta   90.00
_cell.angle_gamma   90.00
#
_symmetry.space_group_name_H-M   'P 1'
#
loop_
_entity.id
_entity.type
_entity.pdbx_description
1 polymer ?
#
loop_
_entity_poly.entity_id
_entity_poly.type
_entity_poly.pdbx_seq_one_letter_code
_entity_poly.pdbx_strand_id
1 'polypeptide(L)'
;MERRQRGVSAGLLLLLYQISQVGLQNIPSVTLGVLVLNIFLFLNPLRPLTEVCLSVNEAVHRKNWQRLLLAPFHHADDWHLYYNMISMLWKGIMLERKLKSIWFAYIIAVFSLLIGVVYIALELLLVIILDDPSYEMNCGVGFSGVLFALKVLNNHYNPGRVSSVFGLPISSKYACWVELVAIHLISPG
;
A
#
# COMPACT_ATOMS: atom_id res chain seq x y z
N MET A 1 5.04 14.09 -16.34
CA MET A 1 3.90 13.61 -17.16
C MET A 1 4.34 12.32 -17.84
N GLU A 2 4.16 11.18 -17.17
CA GLU A 2 4.49 9.90 -17.78
C GLU A 2 3.37 9.44 -18.71
N ARG A 3 3.81 9.11 -19.91
CA ARG A 3 3.04 8.61 -21.03
C ARG A 3 2.41 7.29 -20.58
N ARG A 4 1.11 7.29 -20.25
CA ARG A 4 0.29 6.09 -19.99
C ARG A 4 0.44 5.18 -21.23
N GLN A 5 1.40 4.26 -21.21
CA GLN A 5 1.64 3.34 -22.31
C GLN A 5 0.34 2.55 -22.47
N ARG A 6 -0.29 2.68 -23.64
CA ARG A 6 -1.36 1.81 -24.15
C ARG A 6 -0.81 0.41 -24.45
N GLY A 7 -0.02 -0.14 -23.52
CA GLY A 7 0.31 -1.55 -23.47
C GLY A 7 -0.79 -2.27 -22.70
N VAL A 8 -0.96 -3.55 -22.98
CA VAL A 8 -1.75 -4.43 -22.12
C VAL A 8 -1.17 -4.34 -20.70
N SER A 9 -1.96 -3.92 -19.72
CA SER A 9 -1.54 -3.82 -18.32
C SER A 9 -1.30 -5.22 -17.74
N ALA A 10 -0.09 -5.74 -17.96
CA ALA A 10 0.29 -7.10 -17.57
C ALA A 10 0.12 -7.31 -16.06
N GLY A 11 0.46 -6.31 -15.23
CA GLY A 11 0.25 -6.38 -13.78
C GLY A 11 -1.23 -6.55 -13.42
N LEU A 12 -2.12 -5.78 -14.04
CA LEU A 12 -3.56 -5.89 -13.83
C LEU A 12 -4.12 -7.24 -14.30
N LEU A 13 -3.68 -7.75 -15.45
CA LEU A 13 -4.12 -9.07 -15.93
C LEU A 13 -3.66 -10.19 -14.99
N LEU A 14 -2.41 -10.14 -14.53
CA LEU A 14 -1.89 -11.11 -13.56
C LEU A 14 -2.65 -11.03 -12.23
N LEU A 15 -3.01 -9.82 -11.78
CA LEU A 15 -3.83 -9.64 -10.58
C LEU A 15 -5.20 -10.32 -10.73
N LEU A 16 -5.89 -10.06 -11.84
CA LEU A 16 -7.19 -10.67 -12.12
C LEU A 16 -7.08 -12.20 -12.22
N TYR A 17 -6.03 -12.71 -12.87
CA TYR A 17 -5.74 -14.14 -12.92
C TYR A 17 -5.60 -14.73 -11.51
N GLN A 18 -4.82 -14.12 -10.63
CA GLN A 18 -4.63 -14.60 -9.26
C GLN A 18 -5.91 -14.53 -8.41
N ILE A 19 -6.71 -13.46 -8.56
CA ILE A 19 -8.03 -13.37 -7.92
C ILE A 19 -8.92 -14.53 -8.40
N SER A 20 -8.90 -14.86 -9.70
CA SER A 20 -9.67 -15.99 -10.24
C SER A 20 -9.21 -17.34 -9.68
N GLN A 21 -7.89 -17.52 -9.51
CA GLN A 21 -7.30 -18.75 -8.96
C GLN A 21 -7.69 -18.95 -7.49
N VAL A 22 -7.75 -17.87 -6.70
CA VAL A 22 -8.26 -17.92 -5.32
C VAL A 22 -9.77 -18.16 -5.30
N GLY A 23 -10.51 -17.57 -6.24
CA GLY A 23 -11.97 -17.64 -6.34
C GLY A 23 -12.65 -16.61 -5.43
N LEU A 24 -13.62 -15.87 -5.97
CA LEU A 24 -14.27 -14.76 -5.29
C LEU A 24 -14.98 -15.18 -3.99
N GLN A 25 -15.56 -16.38 -3.95
CA GLN A 25 -16.22 -16.94 -2.77
C GLN A 25 -15.26 -17.21 -1.59
N ASN A 26 -13.95 -17.33 -1.87
CA ASN A 26 -12.94 -17.58 -0.84
C ASN A 26 -12.40 -16.27 -0.24
N ILE A 27 -12.65 -15.13 -0.88
CA ILE A 27 -12.14 -13.82 -0.46
C ILE A 27 -13.18 -13.19 0.49
N PRO A 28 -12.80 -12.88 1.74
CA PRO A 28 -13.67 -12.17 2.68
C PRO A 28 -14.13 -10.79 2.15
N SER A 29 -15.30 -10.34 2.59
CA SER A 29 -16.00 -9.19 1.98
C SER A 29 -15.22 -7.88 2.03
N VAL A 30 -14.54 -7.57 3.14
CA VAL A 30 -13.79 -6.30 3.25
C VAL A 30 -12.53 -6.35 2.41
N THR A 31 -11.82 -7.48 2.42
CA THR A 31 -10.65 -7.72 1.57
C THR A 31 -11.03 -7.55 0.10
N LEU A 32 -12.13 -8.17 -0.33
CA LEU A 32 -12.64 -8.02 -1.69
C LEU A 32 -12.99 -6.56 -2.00
N GLY A 33 -13.69 -5.87 -1.09
CA GLY A 33 -14.04 -4.46 -1.24
C GLY A 33 -12.82 -3.56 -1.40
N VAL A 34 -11.77 -3.77 -0.61
CA VAL A 34 -10.50 -3.02 -0.72
C VAL A 34 -9.80 -3.30 -2.05
N LEU A 35 -9.77 -4.56 -2.51
CA LEU A 35 -9.19 -4.90 -3.82
C LEU A 35 -9.94 -4.21 -4.95
N VAL A 36 -11.28 -4.29 -4.95
CA VAL A 36 -12.12 -3.66 -5.96
C VAL A 36 -11.95 -2.14 -5.96
N LEU A 37 -11.91 -1.51 -4.78
CA LEU A 37 -11.72 -0.06 -4.64
C LEU A 37 -10.40 0.39 -5.26
N ASN A 38 -9.29 -0.29 -4.93
CA ASN A 38 -7.97 0.08 -5.45
C ASN A 38 -7.85 -0.16 -6.96
N ILE A 39 -8.38 -1.27 -7.48
CA ILE A 39 -8.43 -1.53 -8.92
C ILE A 39 -9.29 -0.48 -9.64
N PHE A 40 -10.45 -0.14 -9.06
CA PHE A 40 -11.35 0.87 -9.63
C PHE A 40 -10.69 2.25 -9.68
N LEU A 41 -10.05 2.70 -8.59
CA LEU A 41 -9.36 3.98 -8.53
C LEU A 41 -8.11 4.03 -9.41
N PHE A 42 -7.46 2.89 -9.67
CA PHE A 42 -6.37 2.83 -10.64
C PHE A 42 -6.85 3.00 -12.09
N LEU A 43 -7.98 2.40 -12.44
CA LEU A 43 -8.58 2.52 -13.77
C LEU A 43 -9.21 3.91 -13.97
N ASN A 44 -9.91 4.40 -12.95
CA ASN A 44 -10.67 5.64 -12.90
C ASN A 44 -10.17 6.54 -11.76
N PRO A 45 -8.99 7.16 -11.89
CA PRO A 45 -8.44 8.00 -10.84
C PRO A 45 -9.33 9.23 -10.62
N LEU A 46 -9.62 9.54 -9.35
CA LEU A 46 -10.45 10.71 -9.00
C LEU A 46 -9.76 12.03 -9.36
N ARG A 47 -8.44 12.04 -9.30
CA ARG A 47 -7.57 13.18 -9.56
C ARG A 47 -6.21 12.68 -10.12
N PRO A 48 -5.44 13.52 -10.82
CA PRO A 48 -4.08 13.19 -11.23
C PRO A 48 -3.20 12.81 -10.05
N LEU A 49 -2.17 11.97 -10.27
CA LEU A 49 -1.23 11.56 -9.20
C LEU A 49 -0.59 12.73 -8.46
N THR A 50 -0.29 13.82 -9.16
CA THR A 50 0.26 15.07 -8.59
C THR A 50 -0.68 15.77 -7.61
N GLU A 51 -1.99 15.57 -7.74
CA GLU A 51 -3.02 16.18 -6.88
C GLU A 51 -3.41 15.28 -5.69
N VAL A 52 -3.13 13.98 -5.76
CA VAL A 52 -3.49 13.02 -4.69
C VAL A 52 -2.31 12.63 -3.82
N CYS A 53 -1.08 12.78 -4.30
CA CYS A 53 0.07 12.35 -3.52
C CYS A 53 0.27 13.17 -2.27
N LEU A 54 0.83 12.53 -1.25
CA LEU A 54 1.09 13.12 0.04
C LEU A 54 2.48 13.77 0.02
N SER A 55 2.55 15.04 0.37
CA SER A 55 3.79 15.78 0.57
C SER A 55 3.63 16.74 1.75
N VAL A 56 4.76 17.15 2.37
CA VAL A 56 4.73 18.10 3.48
C VAL A 56 4.15 19.43 3.02
N ASN A 57 4.56 19.93 1.85
CA ASN A 57 4.08 21.20 1.33
C ASN A 57 2.55 21.22 1.15
N GLU A 58 2.00 20.16 0.58
CA GLU A 58 0.56 20.09 0.32
C GLU A 58 -0.26 19.83 1.60
N ALA A 59 0.22 18.96 2.49
CA ALA A 59 -0.50 18.62 3.71
C ALA A 59 -0.38 19.70 4.79
N VAL A 60 0.81 20.25 5.01
CA VAL A 60 1.11 21.19 6.10
C VAL A 60 0.90 22.64 5.67
N HIS A 61 1.57 23.09 4.60
CA HIS A 61 1.52 24.49 4.20
C HIS A 61 0.20 24.83 3.51
N ARG A 62 -0.28 23.96 2.61
CA ARG A 62 -1.54 24.17 1.87
C ARG A 62 -2.77 23.58 2.55
N LYS A 63 -2.60 22.87 3.68
CA LYS A 63 -3.68 22.28 4.48
C LYS A 63 -4.60 21.34 3.68
N ASN A 64 -4.06 20.67 2.67
CA ASN A 64 -4.81 19.74 1.83
C ASN A 64 -4.85 18.34 2.45
N TRP A 65 -5.57 18.22 3.56
CA TRP A 65 -5.66 16.97 4.34
C TRP A 65 -6.40 15.85 3.61
N GLN A 66 -7.14 16.14 2.52
CA GLN A 66 -7.80 15.11 1.71
C GLN A 66 -6.80 14.12 1.10
N ARG A 67 -5.56 14.57 0.86
CA ARG A 67 -4.46 13.72 0.36
C ARG A 67 -4.12 12.58 1.32
N LEU A 68 -4.31 12.74 2.63
CA LEU A 68 -4.13 11.65 3.60
C LEU A 68 -5.07 10.46 3.33
N LEU A 69 -6.28 10.73 2.84
CA LEU A 69 -7.25 9.70 2.53
C LEU A 69 -7.08 9.17 1.10
N LEU A 70 -6.66 10.01 0.16
CA LEU A 70 -6.57 9.62 -1.25
C LEU A 70 -5.25 8.91 -1.59
N ALA A 71 -4.13 9.34 -1.02
CA ALA A 71 -2.79 8.82 -1.36
C ALA A 71 -2.66 7.30 -1.17
N PRO A 72 -3.18 6.67 -0.08
CA PRO A 72 -3.04 5.23 0.12
C PRO A 72 -3.73 4.39 -0.97
N PHE A 73 -4.75 4.93 -1.64
CA PHE A 73 -5.55 4.18 -2.61
C PHE A 73 -5.22 4.50 -4.08
N HIS A 74 -4.26 5.40 -4.33
CA HIS A 74 -3.77 5.69 -5.69
C HIS A 74 -2.41 5.04 -5.89
N HIS A 75 -2.17 4.53 -7.11
CA HIS A 75 -0.97 3.79 -7.47
C HIS A 75 -0.32 4.44 -8.70
N ALA A 76 1.02 4.48 -8.71
CA ALA A 76 1.79 5.11 -9.77
C ALA A 76 1.70 4.35 -11.10
N ASP A 77 1.79 3.01 -11.04
CA ASP A 77 1.86 2.12 -12.19
C ASP A 77 1.16 0.77 -11.91
N ASP A 78 1.05 -0.08 -12.94
CA ASP A 78 0.32 -1.35 -12.87
C ASP A 78 1.04 -2.44 -12.06
N TRP A 79 2.37 -2.43 -12.03
CA TRP A 79 3.15 -3.34 -11.18
C TRP A 79 3.04 -2.96 -9.71
N HIS A 80 3.10 -1.67 -9.39
CA HIS A 80 2.86 -1.15 -8.05
C HIS A 80 1.47 -1.55 -7.54
N LEU A 81 0.42 -1.43 -8.38
CA LEU A 81 -0.90 -1.95 -8.04
C LEU A 81 -0.88 -3.47 -7.81
N TYR A 82 -0.30 -4.23 -8.74
CA TYR A 82 -0.25 -5.70 -8.67
C TYR A 82 0.37 -6.19 -7.37
N TYR A 83 1.58 -5.74 -7.02
CA TYR A 83 2.26 -6.22 -5.82
C TYR A 83 1.51 -5.82 -4.53
N ASN A 84 0.96 -4.61 -4.48
CA ASN A 84 0.16 -4.18 -3.33
C ASN A 84 -1.10 -5.05 -3.19
N MET A 85 -1.83 -5.29 -4.27
CA MET A 85 -3.10 -6.01 -4.22
C MET A 85 -2.92 -7.51 -3.97
N ILE A 86 -1.85 -8.13 -4.48
CA ILE A 86 -1.54 -9.52 -4.12
C ILE A 86 -1.14 -9.64 -2.64
N SER A 87 -0.33 -8.71 -2.14
CA SER A 87 0.01 -8.65 -0.72
C SER A 87 -1.25 -8.45 0.15
N MET A 88 -2.18 -7.59 -0.30
CA MET A 88 -3.47 -7.36 0.36
C MET A 88 -4.36 -8.60 0.34
N LEU A 89 -4.44 -9.30 -0.78
CA LEU A 89 -5.26 -10.51 -0.93
C LEU A 89 -4.90 -11.56 0.12
N TRP A 90 -3.62 -11.92 0.22
CA TRP A 90 -3.16 -12.93 1.17
C TRP A 90 -3.27 -12.47 2.62
N LYS A 91 -2.83 -11.25 2.93
CA LYS A 91 -2.91 -10.70 4.31
C LYS A 91 -4.35 -10.50 4.75
N GLY A 92 -5.20 -9.99 3.86
CA GLY A 92 -6.61 -9.75 4.10
C GLY A 92 -7.38 -11.03 4.37
N ILE A 93 -7.20 -12.08 3.55
CA ILE A 93 -7.82 -13.39 3.81
C ILE A 93 -7.45 -13.92 5.21
N MET A 94 -6.19 -13.83 5.61
CA MET A 94 -5.74 -14.31 6.91
C MET A 94 -6.26 -13.46 8.08
N LEU A 95 -6.13 -12.15 7.98
CA LEU A 95 -6.46 -11.22 9.05
C LEU A 95 -7.97 -11.04 9.21
N GLU A 96 -8.73 -10.89 8.12
CA GLU A 96 -10.17 -10.67 8.19
C GLU A 96 -10.90 -11.87 8.77
N ARG A 97 -10.51 -13.09 8.40
CA ARG A 97 -11.08 -14.31 8.98
C ARG A 97 -10.83 -14.40 10.49
N LYS A 98 -9.69 -13.90 10.95
CA LYS A 98 -9.28 -13.92 12.36
C LYS A 98 -9.91 -12.80 13.18
N LEU A 99 -9.94 -11.58 12.64
CA LEU A 99 -10.38 -10.37 13.34
C LEU A 99 -11.86 -10.04 13.12
N LYS A 100 -12.51 -10.69 12.15
CA LYS A 100 -13.84 -10.36 11.60
C LYS A 100 -13.83 -9.07 10.78
N SER A 101 -14.75 -8.99 9.83
CA SER A 101 -14.81 -7.95 8.80
C SER A 101 -14.88 -6.53 9.35
N ILE A 102 -15.73 -6.26 10.36
CA ILE A 102 -15.91 -4.89 10.90
C ILE A 102 -14.61 -4.36 11.52
N TRP A 103 -13.94 -5.17 12.35
CA TRP A 103 -12.66 -4.79 12.96
C TRP A 103 -11.55 -4.67 11.94
N PHE A 104 -11.53 -5.56 10.94
CA PHE A 104 -10.55 -5.48 9.87
C PHE A 104 -10.72 -4.18 9.05
N ALA A 105 -11.95 -3.81 8.69
CA ALA A 105 -12.22 -2.53 8.02
C ALA A 105 -11.77 -1.32 8.85
N TYR A 106 -12.06 -1.33 10.16
CA TYR A 106 -11.60 -0.31 11.09
C TYR A 106 -10.07 -0.19 11.10
N ILE A 107 -9.36 -1.32 11.18
CA ILE A 107 -7.89 -1.36 11.16
C ILE A 107 -7.34 -0.79 9.84
N ILE A 108 -7.92 -1.14 8.70
CA ILE A 108 -7.52 -0.60 7.39
C ILE A 108 -7.68 0.92 7.37
N ALA A 109 -8.80 1.44 7.86
CA ALA A 109 -9.05 2.88 7.91
C ALA A 109 -8.04 3.61 8.81
N VAL A 110 -7.81 3.09 10.02
CA VAL A 110 -6.86 3.65 10.98
C VAL A 110 -5.44 3.62 10.45
N PHE A 111 -4.99 2.48 9.91
CA PHE A 111 -3.64 2.35 9.35
C PHE A 111 -3.44 3.27 8.15
N SER A 112 -4.43 3.41 7.26
CA SER A 112 -4.34 4.31 6.11
C SER A 112 -4.08 5.76 6.54
N LEU A 113 -4.76 6.23 7.59
CA LEU A 113 -4.58 7.59 8.12
C LEU A 113 -3.24 7.74 8.87
N LEU A 114 -2.95 6.85 9.82
CA LEU A 114 -1.78 6.96 10.68
C LEU A 114 -0.48 6.91 9.89
N ILE A 115 -0.42 6.11 8.83
CA ILE A 115 0.77 5.99 8.00
C ILE A 115 1.02 7.27 7.23
N GLY A 116 -0.03 7.93 6.72
CA GLY A 116 0.11 9.25 6.12
C GLY A 116 0.62 10.30 7.11
N VAL A 117 0.13 10.28 8.35
CA VAL A 117 0.63 11.18 9.41
C VAL A 117 2.10 10.91 9.73
N VAL A 118 2.49 9.64 9.88
CA VAL A 118 3.88 9.25 10.13
C VAL A 118 4.77 9.65 8.96
N TYR A 119 4.31 9.46 7.73
CA TYR A 119 5.05 9.88 6.53
C TYR A 119 5.36 11.38 6.54
N ILE A 120 4.35 12.24 6.76
CA ILE A 120 4.55 13.69 6.83
C ILE A 120 5.49 14.07 7.97
N ALA A 121 5.33 13.44 9.15
CA ALA A 121 6.17 13.73 10.31
C ALA A 121 7.64 13.37 10.04
N LEU A 122 7.90 12.26 9.34
CA LEU A 122 9.25 11.84 8.96
C LEU A 122 9.85 12.77 7.92
N GLU A 123 9.11 13.14 6.86
CA GLU A 123 9.59 14.09 5.85
C GLU A 123 9.88 15.46 6.48
N LEU A 124 9.01 15.97 7.36
CA LEU A 124 9.24 17.22 8.08
C LEU A 124 10.49 17.15 8.97
N LEU A 125 10.70 16.01 9.65
CA LEU A 125 11.90 15.79 10.45
C LEU A 125 13.16 15.80 9.58
N LEU A 126 13.11 15.21 8.39
CA LEU A 126 14.22 15.21 7.43
C LEU A 126 14.54 16.63 6.94
N VAL A 127 13.52 17.43 6.61
CA VAL A 127 13.70 18.86 6.26
C VAL A 127 14.48 19.58 7.36
N ILE A 128 14.09 19.39 8.62
CA ILE A 128 14.72 20.08 9.76
C ILE A 128 16.14 19.58 10.03
N ILE A 129 16.38 18.26 9.98
CA ILE A 129 17.69 17.67 10.32
C ILE A 129 18.72 17.91 9.22
N LEU A 130 18.31 17.80 7.96
CA LEU A 130 19.19 17.91 6.80
C LEU A 130 19.27 19.33 6.23
N ASP A 131 18.40 20.24 6.69
CA ASP A 131 18.25 21.60 6.19
C ASP A 131 18.04 21.64 4.65
N ASP A 132 17.32 20.64 4.14
CA ASP A 132 17.03 20.48 2.71
C ASP A 132 15.52 20.59 2.46
N PRO A 133 15.05 21.68 1.82
CA PRO A 133 13.63 21.85 1.51
C PRO A 133 13.13 20.92 0.39
N SER A 134 14.00 20.17 -0.29
CA SER A 134 13.59 19.22 -1.33
C SER A 134 12.63 18.16 -0.78
N TYR A 135 12.80 17.75 0.48
CA TYR A 135 11.94 16.80 1.18
C TYR A 135 10.49 17.30 1.34
N GLU A 136 10.24 18.61 1.30
CA GLU A 136 8.86 19.11 1.36
C GLU A 136 8.03 18.78 0.12
N MET A 137 8.72 18.54 -1.00
CA MET A 137 8.14 18.27 -2.32
C MET A 137 8.06 16.78 -2.63
N ASN A 138 8.60 15.91 -1.78
CA ASN A 138 8.51 14.46 -1.91
C ASN A 138 7.05 14.02 -1.91
N CYS A 139 6.71 13.16 -2.87
CA CYS A 139 5.34 12.85 -3.26
C CYS A 139 5.12 11.34 -3.07
N GLY A 140 4.50 10.96 -1.94
CA GLY A 140 4.20 9.59 -1.59
C GLY A 140 2.79 9.16 -2.00
N VAL A 141 2.67 7.98 -2.62
CA VAL A 141 1.38 7.32 -2.94
C VAL A 141 1.47 5.81 -2.71
N GLY A 142 0.32 5.17 -2.54
CA GLY A 142 0.20 3.71 -2.56
C GLY A 142 -0.16 3.08 -1.23
N PHE A 143 -0.69 1.86 -1.33
CA PHE A 143 -1.20 1.10 -0.19
C PHE A 143 -0.11 0.34 0.57
N SER A 144 1.14 0.41 0.11
CA SER A 144 2.30 -0.33 0.61
C SER A 144 2.55 -0.13 2.11
N GLY A 145 2.47 1.10 2.60
CA GLY A 145 2.59 1.38 4.03
C GLY A 145 1.56 0.60 4.84
N VAL A 146 0.29 0.62 4.44
CA VAL A 146 -0.79 -0.13 5.10
C VAL A 146 -0.47 -1.62 5.13
N LEU A 147 0.07 -2.15 4.04
CA LEU A 147 0.46 -3.55 3.93
C LEU A 147 1.63 -3.92 4.86
N PHE A 148 2.58 -3.03 5.07
CA PHE A 148 3.63 -3.22 6.06
C PHE A 148 3.08 -3.24 7.48
N ALA A 149 2.18 -2.31 7.82
CA ALA A 149 1.51 -2.32 9.13
C ALA A 149 0.67 -3.60 9.34
N LEU A 150 -0.07 -4.05 8.33
CA LEU A 150 -0.79 -5.32 8.35
C LEU A 150 0.15 -6.52 8.44
N LYS A 151 1.36 -6.45 7.87
CA LYS A 151 2.36 -7.51 8.00
C LYS A 151 2.82 -7.67 9.44
N VAL A 152 3.10 -6.55 10.12
CA VAL A 152 3.44 -6.55 11.55
C VAL A 152 2.30 -7.15 12.37
N LEU A 153 1.06 -6.71 12.11
CA LEU A 153 -0.13 -7.24 12.78
C LEU A 153 -0.34 -8.74 12.53
N ASN A 154 -0.14 -9.19 11.29
CA ASN A 154 -0.25 -10.60 10.92
C ASN A 154 0.80 -11.46 11.60
N ASN A 155 2.04 -10.96 11.75
CA ASN A 155 3.11 -11.65 12.46
C ASN A 155 2.80 -11.76 13.97
N HIS A 156 2.19 -10.73 14.57
CA HIS A 156 1.73 -10.76 15.95
C HIS A 156 0.67 -11.86 16.16
N TYR A 157 -0.34 -11.93 15.29
CA TYR A 157 -1.40 -12.92 15.42
C TYR A 157 -1.01 -14.33 14.96
N ASN A 158 -0.02 -14.48 14.09
CA ASN A 158 0.41 -15.78 13.55
C ASN A 158 1.91 -15.99 13.74
N PRO A 159 2.39 -16.07 15.00
CA PRO A 159 3.81 -16.22 15.29
C PRO A 159 4.34 -17.56 14.76
N GLY A 160 5.61 -17.58 14.37
CA GLY A 160 6.32 -18.81 13.98
C GLY A 160 5.99 -19.35 12.58
N ARG A 161 5.17 -18.66 11.79
CA ARG A 161 4.98 -19.02 10.38
C ARG A 161 6.21 -18.69 9.53
N VAL A 162 6.28 -19.36 8.39
CA VAL A 162 7.18 -19.04 7.29
C VAL A 162 6.38 -18.21 6.30
N SER A 163 6.84 -16.99 6.02
CA SER A 163 6.28 -16.10 5.00
C SER A 163 7.12 -16.21 3.73
N SER A 164 6.48 -16.30 2.57
CA SER A 164 7.20 -16.21 1.31
C SER A 164 7.46 -14.74 0.94
N VAL A 165 8.71 -14.39 0.64
CA VAL A 165 9.11 -13.09 0.06
C VAL A 165 9.80 -13.40 -1.27
N PHE A 166 9.25 -12.92 -2.39
CA PHE A 166 9.70 -13.28 -3.75
C PHE A 166 9.83 -14.79 -4.02
N GLY A 167 8.94 -15.61 -3.45
CA GLY A 167 8.98 -17.07 -3.60
C GLY A 167 9.93 -17.77 -2.61
N LEU A 168 10.77 -17.03 -1.88
CA LEU A 168 11.68 -17.60 -0.89
C LEU A 168 10.99 -17.75 0.48
N PRO A 169 11.05 -18.94 1.11
CA PRO A 169 10.52 -19.13 2.46
C PRO A 169 11.41 -18.41 3.49
N ILE A 170 10.87 -17.41 4.16
CA ILE A 170 11.57 -16.63 5.19
C ILE A 170 10.76 -16.70 6.49
N SER A 171 11.43 -16.81 7.64
CA SER A 171 10.76 -16.70 8.93
C SER A 171 9.96 -15.38 9.00
N SER A 172 8.70 -15.44 9.42
CA SER A 172 7.83 -14.25 9.46
C SER A 172 8.43 -13.10 10.29
N LYS A 173 9.33 -13.39 11.24
CA LYS A 173 10.09 -12.38 12.01
C LYS A 173 10.96 -11.47 11.13
N TYR A 174 11.62 -12.03 10.12
CA TYR A 174 12.54 -11.30 9.25
C TYR A 174 11.91 -10.87 7.93
N ALA A 175 10.77 -11.47 7.56
CA ALA A 175 10.12 -11.21 6.29
C ALA A 175 9.87 -9.71 6.06
N CYS A 176 9.48 -8.94 7.08
CA CYS A 176 9.22 -7.50 6.94
C CYS A 176 10.48 -6.73 6.53
N TRP A 177 11.60 -7.00 7.20
CA TRP A 177 12.89 -6.38 6.89
C TRP A 177 13.41 -6.79 5.52
N VAL A 178 13.30 -8.07 5.16
CA VAL A 178 13.75 -8.54 3.84
C VAL A 178 12.93 -7.92 2.72
N GLU A 179 11.61 -7.79 2.88
CA GLU A 179 10.75 -7.12 1.89
C GLU A 179 11.11 -5.64 1.75
N LEU A 180 11.37 -4.93 2.85
CA LEU A 180 11.81 -3.53 2.83
C LEU A 180 13.15 -3.36 2.09
N VAL A 181 14.14 -4.17 2.43
CA VAL A 181 15.46 -4.12 1.76
C VAL A 181 15.33 -4.45 0.28
N ALA A 182 14.57 -5.49 -0.07
CA ALA A 182 14.39 -5.88 -1.46
C ALA A 182 13.68 -4.80 -2.28
N ILE A 183 12.64 -4.16 -1.73
CA ILE A 183 11.96 -3.05 -2.42
C ILE A 183 12.91 -1.86 -2.62
N HIS A 184 13.70 -1.51 -1.60
CA HIS A 184 14.68 -0.43 -1.71
C HIS A 184 15.77 -0.70 -2.76
N LEU A 185 16.17 -1.96 -2.95
CA LEU A 185 17.16 -2.35 -3.96
C LEU A 185 16.58 -2.40 -5.39
N ILE A 186 15.31 -2.83 -5.54
CA ILE A 186 14.66 -2.99 -6.85
C ILE A 186 14.12 -1.66 -7.37
N SER A 187 13.64 -0.81 -6.47
CA SER A 187 13.12 0.52 -6.78
C SER A 187 13.64 1.49 -5.72
N PRO A 188 14.92 1.90 -5.80
CA PRO A 188 15.40 3.02 -5.00
C PRO A 188 14.54 4.24 -5.33
N GLY A 189 14.08 4.92 -4.28
CA GLY A 189 13.23 6.11 -4.41
C GLY A 189 13.89 7.22 -5.21
#